data_AF-A0A356E6A8-F1
#
_entry.id   AF-A0A356E6A8-F1
#
_cell.length_a   1.000
_cell.length_b   1.000
_cell.length_c   1.000
_cell.angle_alpha   90.00
_cell.angle_beta   90.00
_cell.angle_gamma   90.00
#
_symmetry.space_group_name_H-M   'P 1'
#
loop_
_entity.id
_entity.type
_entity.pdbx_description
1 polymer ?
#
loop_
_entity_poly.entity_id
_entity_poly.type
_entity_poly.pdbx_seq_one_letter_code
_entity_poly.pdbx_strand_id
1 'polypeptide(L)' 'SLDRDLLSATQIIRQWYQPLLAKIKPGENQKDPKTRLQEYLQSHKLPLPAYNVTDIKGEAHCQTFKVECQVPNI' A
#
# COMPACT_ATOMS: atom_id res chain seq x y z
N SER A 1 16.52 34.70 -22.36
CA SER A 1 16.49 33.46 -23.15
C SER A 1 15.87 32.38 -22.30
N LEU A 2 14.74 31.79 -22.72
CA LEU A 2 14.14 30.63 -22.06
C LEU A 2 14.95 29.34 -22.31
N ASP A 3 15.89 29.37 -23.24
CA ASP A 3 16.83 28.29 -23.54
C ASP A 3 18.23 28.69 -23.06
N ARG A 4 18.58 28.37 -21.81
CA ARG A 4 19.94 28.60 -21.30
C ARG A 4 20.81 27.37 -21.50
N ASP A 5 20.37 26.20 -21.01
CA ASP A 5 21.08 24.92 -21.16
C ASP A 5 20.27 23.78 -20.48
N LEU A 6 20.56 22.53 -20.87
CA LEU A 6 19.90 21.32 -20.34
C LEU A 6 20.14 21.13 -18.84
N LEU A 7 21.27 21.57 -18.29
CA LEU A 7 21.59 21.40 -16.88
C LEU A 7 20.68 22.29 -16.02
N SER A 8 20.52 23.56 -16.42
CA SER A 8 19.59 24.52 -15.82
C SER A 8 18.15 24.00 -15.85
N ALA A 9 17.69 23.47 -16.99
CA ALA A 9 16.36 22.88 -17.12
C ALA A 9 16.18 21.65 -16.22
N THR A 10 17.19 20.77 -16.17
CA THR A 10 17.17 19.55 -15.33
C THR A 10 17.10 19.89 -13.84
N GLN A 11 17.82 20.93 -13.41
CA GLN A 11 17.81 21.37 -12.02
C GLN A 11 16.43 21.88 -11.58
N ILE A 12 15.77 22.67 -12.44
CA ILE A 12 14.42 23.19 -12.18
C ILE A 12 13.40 22.03 -12.14
N ILE A 13 13.43 21.13 -13.12
CA ILE A 13 12.55 19.95 -13.17
C ILE A 13 12.74 19.10 -11.90
N ARG A 14 13.99 18.86 -11.48
CA ARG A 14 14.27 18.08 -10.28
C ARG A 14 13.75 18.74 -9.00
N GLN A 15 13.85 20.07 -8.88
CA GLN A 15 13.26 20.80 -7.75
C GLN A 15 11.73 20.68 -7.73
N TRP A 16 11.07 20.80 -8.88
CA TRP A 16 9.61 20.67 -8.96
C TRP A 16 9.12 19.25 -8.65
N TYR A 17 9.88 18.24 -9.06
CA TYR A 17 9.55 16.84 -8.80
C TYR A 17 9.98 16.35 -7.42
N GLN A 18 10.88 17.04 -6.72
CA GLN A 18 11.32 16.68 -5.37
C GLN A 18 10.17 16.44 -4.38
N PRO A 19 9.15 17.32 -4.24
CA PRO A 19 8.02 17.04 -3.37
C PRO A 19 7.11 15.90 -3.85
N LEU A 20 7.06 15.63 -5.16
CA LEU A 20 6.30 14.50 -5.72
C LEU A 20 7.01 13.18 -5.42
N LEU A 21 8.32 13.12 -5.64
CA LEU A 21 9.17 11.97 -5.31
C LEU A 21 9.20 11.67 -3.82
N ALA A 22 9.18 12.71 -2.97
CA ALA A 22 9.07 12.54 -1.51
C ALA A 22 7.71 11.95 -1.07
N LYS A 23 6.65 12.16 -1.84
CA LYS A 23 5.32 11.58 -1.60
C LYS A 23 5.15 10.18 -2.21
N ILE A 24 5.92 9.87 -3.24
CA ILE A 24 5.92 8.53 -3.84
C ILE A 24 6.60 7.59 -2.85
N LYS A 25 5.85 6.62 -2.34
CA LYS A 25 6.37 5.50 -1.58
C LYS A 25 6.54 4.31 -2.52
N PRO A 26 7.71 4.14 -3.14
CA PRO A 26 7.95 3.00 -4.03
C PRO A 26 7.71 1.71 -3.25
N GLY A 27 6.84 0.85 -3.78
CA GLY A 27 6.51 -0.44 -3.20
C GLY A 27 5.17 -0.51 -2.46
N GLU A 28 4.58 0.58 -1.93
CA GLU A 28 3.31 0.50 -1.16
C GLU A 28 2.14 -0.07 -1.97
N ASN A 29 2.11 0.16 -3.29
CA ASN A 29 1.02 -0.26 -4.18
C ASN A 29 1.29 -1.56 -4.97
N GLN A 30 2.40 -2.27 -4.75
CA GLN A 30 2.71 -3.44 -5.60
C GLN A 30 2.00 -4.73 -5.21
N LYS A 31 1.51 -4.84 -3.96
CA LYS A 31 0.81 -6.03 -3.48
C LYS A 31 -0.26 -5.64 -2.47
N ASP A 32 -1.46 -6.20 -2.61
CA ASP A 32 -2.54 -6.02 -1.64
C ASP A 32 -2.09 -6.38 -0.22
N PRO A 33 -2.61 -5.70 0.82
CA PRO A 33 -2.23 -5.95 2.22
C PRO A 33 -2.37 -7.42 2.63
N LYS A 34 -3.37 -8.12 2.07
CA LYS A 34 -3.59 -9.56 2.26
C LYS A 34 -2.41 -10.39 1.74
N THR A 35 -1.98 -10.11 0.50
CA THR A 35 -0.86 -10.79 -0.14
C THR A 35 0.44 -10.55 0.62
N ARG A 36 0.68 -9.31 1.08
CA ARG A 36 1.85 -8.97 1.89
C ARG A 36 1.90 -9.73 3.22
N LEU A 37 0.77 -9.78 3.94
CA LEU A 37 0.69 -10.52 5.20
C LEU A 37 0.93 -12.02 4.96
N GLN A 38 0.34 -12.58 3.90
CA GLN A 38 0.52 -13.98 3.54
C GLN A 38 2.00 -14.31 3.23
N GLU A 39 2.67 -13.49 2.41
CA GLU A 39 4.09 -13.70 2.08
C GLU A 39 4.99 -13.58 3.30
N TYR A 40 4.71 -12.63 4.19
CA TYR A 40 5.43 -12.49 5.46
C TYR A 40 5.28 -13.73 6.34
N LEU A 41 4.06 -14.22 6.54
CA LEU A 41 3.83 -15.41 7.36
C LEU A 41 4.48 -16.65 6.74
N GLN A 42 4.36 -16.82 5.42
CA GLN A 42 4.99 -17.92 4.70
C GLN A 42 6.52 -17.89 4.77
N SER A 43 7.15 -16.72 4.62
CA SER A 43 8.61 -16.59 4.71
C SER A 43 9.15 -16.95 6.10
N HIS A 44 8.36 -16.70 7.13
CA HIS A 44 8.65 -17.05 8.53
C HIS A 44 8.19 -18.46 8.94
N LYS A 45 7.67 -19.27 8.01
CA LYS A 45 7.09 -20.60 8.28
C LYS A 45 5.95 -20.59 9.32
N LEU A 46 5.27 -19.46 9.43
CA LEU A 46 4.10 -19.29 10.29
C LEU A 46 2.83 -19.76 9.57
N PRO A 47 1.79 -20.18 10.31
CA PRO A 47 0.53 -20.58 9.70
C PRO A 47 -0.13 -19.42 8.97
N LEU A 48 -0.96 -19.75 7.97
CA LEU A 48 -1.71 -18.76 7.20
C LEU A 48 -2.75 -18.04 8.07
N PRO A 49 -3.04 -16.76 7.78
CA PRO A 49 -4.03 -16.00 8.53
C PRO A 49 -5.45 -16.50 8.25
N ALA A 50 -6.25 -16.65 9.30
CA ALA A 50 -7.67 -16.92 9.23
C ALA A 50 -8.46 -15.60 9.26
N TYR A 51 -9.43 -15.44 8.36
CA TYR A 51 -10.29 -14.27 8.32
C TYR A 51 -11.72 -14.67 8.63
N ASN A 52 -12.33 -14.01 9.61
CA ASN A 52 -13.71 -14.24 9.99
C ASN A 52 -14.52 -12.94 9.98
N VAL A 53 -15.74 -13.00 9.46
CA VAL A 53 -16.68 -11.87 9.53
C VAL A 53 -17.32 -11.88 10.92
N THR A 54 -17.08 -10.84 11.70
CA THR A 54 -17.56 -10.74 13.09
C THR A 54 -18.83 -9.94 13.22
N ASP A 55 -19.13 -9.06 12.25
CA ASP A 55 -20.30 -8.20 12.29
C ASP A 55 -20.70 -7.77 10.87
N ILE A 56 -22.00 -7.64 10.64
CA ILE A 56 -22.57 -7.19 9.37
C ILE A 56 -23.64 -6.16 9.69
N LYS A 57 -23.50 -4.95 9.15
CA LYS A 57 -24.42 -3.83 9.39
C LYS A 57 -24.93 -3.25 8.09
N GLY A 58 -26.11 -2.65 8.13
CA GLY A 58 -26.72 -1.93 7.01
C GLY A 58 -27.70 -2.78 6.20
N GLU A 59 -28.37 -2.11 5.26
CA GLU A 59 -29.34 -2.70 4.34
C GLU A 59 -28.65 -3.67 3.37
N ALA A 60 -29.39 -4.68 2.86
CA ALA A 60 -28.83 -5.73 2.00
C ALA A 60 -28.06 -5.20 0.77
N HIS A 61 -28.40 -4.02 0.26
CA HIS A 61 -27.76 -3.37 -0.89
C HIS A 61 -26.60 -2.43 -0.51
N CYS A 62 -26.34 -2.22 0.77
CA CYS A 62 -25.30 -1.32 1.29
C CYS A 62 -24.77 -1.83 2.65
N GLN A 63 -24.26 -3.07 2.64
CA GLN A 63 -23.75 -3.71 3.84
C GLN A 63 -22.30 -3.35 4.13
N THR A 64 -22.00 -3.10 5.40
CA THR A 64 -20.66 -2.97 5.93
C THR A 64 -20.30 -4.24 6.72
N PHE A 65 -19.17 -4.84 6.38
CA PHE A 65 -18.67 -6.06 7.01
C PHE A 65 -17.49 -5.73 7.91
N LYS A 66 -17.54 -6.16 9.16
CA LYS A 66 -16.39 -6.15 10.06
C LYS A 66 -15.70 -7.50 9.95
N VAL A 67 -14.44 -7.49 9.51
CA VAL A 67 -13.63 -8.69 9.35
C VAL A 67 -12.49 -8.67 10.35
N GLU A 68 -12.33 -9.77 11.08
CA GLU A 68 -11.18 -10.00 11.96
C GLU A 68 -10.18 -10.92 11.26
N CYS A 69 -8.89 -10.61 11.43
CA CYS A 69 -7.78 -11.43 10.95
C CYS A 69 -7.06 -12.02 12.16
N GLN A 70 -7.00 -13.34 12.25
CA GLN A 70 -6.28 -14.05 13.30
C GLN A 70 -5.12 -14.83 12.68
N VAL A 71 -3.92 -14.73 13.26
CA VAL A 71 -2.80 -15.57 12.89
C VAL A 71 -2.61 -16.60 14.00
N PRO A 72 -2.79 -17.91 13.72
CA PRO A 72 -2.66 -18.92 14.76
C PRO A 72 -1.25 -18.89 15.36
N ASN A 73 -1.14 -18.88 16.69
CA ASN A 73 0.14 -18.92 17.41
C ASN A 73 1.04 -17.67 17.28
N ILE A 74 0.44 -16.50 16.99
CA ILE A 74 1.03 -15.17 17.23
C ILE A 74 0.20 -14.50 18.33
#